data_AF-A0A2S9TFI2-F1
#
_entry.id   AF-A0A2S9TFI2-F1
#
_cell.length_a   1.000
_cell.length_b   1.000
_cell.length_c   1.000
_cell.angle_alpha   90.00
_cell.angle_beta   90.00
_cell.angle_gamma   90.00
#
_symmetry.space_group_name_H-M   'P 1'
#
loop_
_entity.id
_entity.type
_entity.pdbx_description
1 polymer ?
#
loop_
_entity_poly.entity_id
_entity_poly.type
_entity_poly.pdbx_seq_one_letter_code
_entity_poly.pdbx_strand_id
1 'polypeptide(L)'
;MTKEQIMVELFEFSAPTYYKWTKKEKRKIFDLLNYAFTLEELEEYLASGKIQKIEIISNNEGLVNKIKEFKNELIENSNTFIANNVLEKIKEHYINNDKKIDIEELRFELFNLNNYYFIECADEEFVEKLNDFDMRYNSYTNSLDSEDKTLDTISSLTRYKVITHIERTPKEILELVINF
;
A
#
# COMPACT_ATOMS: atom_id res chain seq x y z
N MET A 1 -7.54 35.75 11.27
CA MET A 1 -6.61 36.89 11.04
C MET A 1 -6.97 37.59 9.74
N THR A 2 -6.48 38.81 9.46
CA THR A 2 -6.64 39.39 8.10
C THR A 2 -5.60 38.80 7.16
N LYS A 3 -5.92 38.78 5.86
CA LYS A 3 -4.99 38.32 4.81
C LYS A 3 -3.63 39.02 4.83
N GLU A 4 -3.62 40.32 5.13
CA GLU A 4 -2.37 41.06 5.29
C GLU A 4 -1.55 40.53 6.48
N GLN A 5 -2.19 40.34 7.64
CA GLN A 5 -1.51 39.87 8.85
C GLN A 5 -0.92 38.48 8.63
N ILE A 6 -1.67 37.56 8.02
CA ILE A 6 -1.21 36.20 7.70
C ILE A 6 0.03 36.25 6.80
N MET A 7 0.03 37.09 5.76
CA MET A 7 1.15 37.17 4.82
C MET A 7 2.38 37.85 5.43
N VAL A 8 2.16 38.85 6.29
CA VAL A 8 3.22 39.49 7.08
C VAL A 8 3.89 38.48 8.01
N GLU A 9 3.11 37.62 8.65
CA GLU A 9 3.62 36.61 9.57
C GLU A 9 4.29 35.44 8.83
N LEU A 10 3.66 34.88 7.80
CA LEU A 10 4.19 33.77 6.99
C LEU A 10 5.55 34.07 6.37
N PHE A 11 5.76 35.31 5.92
CA PHE A 11 6.98 35.73 5.22
C PHE A 11 7.89 36.60 6.08
N GLU A 12 7.53 36.84 7.34
CA GLU A 12 8.30 37.62 8.31
C GLU A 12 8.76 38.99 7.78
N PHE A 13 7.89 39.68 7.01
CA PHE A 13 8.18 41.03 6.48
C PHE A 13 7.25 42.09 7.07
N SER A 14 7.57 43.37 6.85
CA SER A 14 6.71 44.48 7.28
C SER A 14 5.44 44.65 6.43
N ALA A 15 4.37 45.18 7.02
CA ALA A 15 3.15 45.56 6.29
C ALA A 15 3.40 46.45 5.04
N PRO A 16 4.28 47.48 5.06
CA PRO A 16 4.64 48.21 3.85
C PRO A 16 5.18 47.33 2.72
N THR A 17 5.93 46.27 3.06
CA THR A 17 6.44 45.29 2.09
C THR A 17 5.28 44.51 1.45
N TYR A 18 4.29 44.09 2.25
CA TYR A 18 3.07 43.46 1.73
C TYR A 18 2.39 44.33 0.68
N TYR A 19 2.14 45.60 0.98
CA TYR A 19 1.51 46.53 0.04
C TYR A 19 2.33 46.75 -1.22
N LYS A 20 3.65 46.86 -1.08
CA LYS A 20 4.56 46.99 -2.22
C LYS A 20 4.46 45.76 -3.12
N TRP A 21 4.52 44.56 -2.55
CA TRP A 21 4.55 43.33 -3.34
C TRP A 21 3.20 42.95 -3.94
N THR A 22 2.09 43.28 -3.28
CA THR A 22 0.75 43.00 -3.81
C THR A 22 0.27 44.06 -4.80
N LYS A 23 0.47 45.36 -4.52
CA LYS A 23 -0.09 46.44 -5.36
C LYS A 23 0.87 46.98 -6.41
N LYS A 24 2.17 47.10 -6.10
CA LYS A 24 3.16 47.69 -7.03
C LYS A 24 3.86 46.62 -7.86
N GLU A 25 4.46 45.63 -7.20
CA GLU A 25 5.27 44.60 -7.86
C GLU A 25 4.44 43.41 -8.36
N LYS A 26 3.23 43.21 -7.80
CA LYS A 26 2.30 42.12 -8.14
C LYS A 26 2.99 40.75 -8.18
N ARG A 27 3.69 40.41 -7.09
CA ARG A 27 4.44 39.15 -7.03
C ARG A 27 3.49 37.95 -7.10
N LYS A 28 3.75 37.07 -8.07
CA LYS A 28 2.96 35.87 -8.36
C LYS A 28 2.88 34.87 -7.20
N ILE A 29 3.78 34.95 -6.22
CA ILE A 29 3.76 34.06 -5.05
C ILE A 29 2.45 34.16 -4.29
N PHE A 30 1.84 35.34 -4.19
CA PHE A 30 0.55 35.49 -3.53
C PHE A 30 -0.58 34.88 -4.35
N ASP A 31 -0.52 34.95 -5.69
CA ASP A 31 -1.50 34.31 -6.55
C ASP A 31 -1.42 32.78 -6.43
N LEU A 32 -0.19 32.24 -6.38
CA LEU A 32 0.05 30.81 -6.14
C LEU A 32 -0.52 30.36 -4.79
N LEU A 33 -0.24 31.10 -3.71
CA LEU A 33 -0.76 30.79 -2.37
C LEU A 33 -2.28 30.85 -2.32
N ASN A 34 -2.90 31.86 -2.94
CA ASN A 34 -4.36 31.99 -2.98
C ASN A 34 -5.04 30.94 -3.86
N TYR A 35 -4.32 30.42 -4.86
CA TYR A 35 -4.80 29.32 -5.70
C TYR A 35 -4.74 27.99 -4.93
N ALA A 36 -3.65 27.76 -4.19
CA ALA A 36 -3.39 26.50 -3.51
C ALA A 36 -4.11 26.36 -2.17
N PHE A 37 -4.28 27.46 -1.42
CA PHE A 37 -4.73 27.44 -0.02
C PHE A 37 -5.81 28.47 0.27
N THR A 38 -6.72 28.13 1.19
CA THR A 38 -7.67 29.08 1.79
C THR A 38 -7.00 29.90 2.90
N LEU A 39 -7.64 30.99 3.34
CA LEU A 39 -7.11 31.79 4.44
C LEU A 39 -7.08 31.00 5.74
N GLU A 40 -8.11 30.18 5.99
CA GLU A 40 -8.19 29.31 7.17
C GLU A 40 -7.06 28.29 7.20
N GLU A 41 -6.70 27.70 6.05
CA GLU A 41 -5.58 26.75 5.94
C GLU A 41 -4.23 27.42 6.21
N LEU A 42 -4.04 28.67 5.77
CA LEU A 42 -2.82 29.43 6.06
C LEU A 42 -2.73 29.84 7.54
N GLU A 43 -3.86 30.17 8.17
CA GLU A 43 -3.92 30.42 9.62
C GLU A 43 -3.61 29.15 10.42
N GLU A 44 -4.13 28.01 9.98
CA GLU A 44 -3.82 26.70 10.57
C GLU A 44 -2.31 26.40 10.52
N TYR A 45 -1.68 26.67 9.38
CA TYR A 45 -0.24 26.50 9.22
C TYR A 45 0.57 27.39 10.16
N LEU A 46 0.18 28.65 10.33
CA LEU A 46 0.84 29.55 11.28
C LEU A 46 0.73 29.05 12.73
N ALA A 47 -0.40 28.46 13.10
CA ALA A 47 -0.63 27.97 14.46
C ALA A 47 0.08 26.64 14.76
N SER A 48 0.15 25.73 13.78
CA SER A 48 0.55 24.33 14.01
C SER A 48 1.78 23.87 13.22
N GLY A 49 2.23 24.66 12.25
CA GLY A 49 3.24 24.27 11.26
C GLY A 49 2.73 23.25 10.24
N LYS A 50 1.44 22.93 10.23
CA LYS A 50 0.80 21.91 9.39
C LYS A 50 -0.52 22.40 8.82
N ILE A 51 -0.95 21.79 7.70
CA ILE A 51 -2.28 21.98 7.12
C ILE A 51 -2.97 20.62 7.11
N GLN A 52 -4.05 20.48 7.86
CA GLN A 52 -4.73 19.21 8.09
C GLN A 52 -5.16 18.54 6.78
N LYS A 53 -5.62 19.31 5.80
CA LYS A 53 -5.95 18.80 4.46
C LYS A 53 -4.75 18.16 3.77
N ILE A 54 -3.56 18.77 3.84
CA ILE A 54 -2.34 18.21 3.27
C ILE A 54 -1.95 16.94 4.01
N GLU A 55 -2.03 16.94 5.35
CA GLU A 55 -1.74 15.75 6.16
C GLU A 55 -2.69 14.59 5.81
N ILE A 56 -3.99 14.86 5.62
CA ILE A 56 -4.97 13.85 5.20
C ILE A 56 -4.61 13.31 3.81
N ILE A 57 -4.31 14.18 2.84
CA ILE A 57 -3.92 13.75 1.48
C ILE A 57 -2.65 12.91 1.51
N SER A 58 -1.62 13.36 2.24
CA SER A 58 -0.33 12.66 2.36
C SER A 58 -0.49 11.31 3.08
N ASN A 59 -1.27 11.25 4.15
CA ASN A 59 -1.58 9.99 4.82
C ASN A 59 -2.35 9.03 3.92
N ASN A 60 -3.32 9.53 3.14
CA ASN A 60 -4.05 8.72 2.18
C ASN A 60 -3.15 8.20 1.05
N GLU A 61 -2.23 9.03 0.52
CA GLU A 61 -1.26 8.61 -0.49
C GLU A 61 -0.28 7.57 0.06
N GLY A 62 0.26 7.79 1.26
CA GLY A 62 1.12 6.83 1.94
C GLY A 62 0.42 5.49 2.20
N LEU A 63 -0.87 5.53 2.54
CA LEU A 63 -1.68 4.35 2.73
C LEU A 63 -1.97 3.61 1.41
N VAL A 64 -2.30 4.34 0.35
CA VAL A 64 -2.47 3.77 -1.01
C VAL A 64 -1.17 3.13 -1.50
N ASN A 65 -0.02 3.74 -1.23
CA ASN A 65 1.28 3.17 -1.61
C ASN A 65 1.56 1.87 -0.85
N LYS A 66 1.30 1.82 0.46
CA LYS A 66 1.41 0.57 1.24
C LYS A 66 0.48 -0.55 0.75
N ILE A 67 -0.73 -0.20 0.30
CA ILE A 67 -1.67 -1.16 -0.30
C ILE A 67 -1.11 -1.70 -1.63
N LYS A 68 -0.53 -0.83 -2.47
CA LYS A 68 0.11 -1.24 -3.72
C LYS A 68 1.35 -2.10 -3.46
N GLU A 69 2.18 -1.73 -2.50
CA GLU A 69 3.35 -2.50 -2.06
C GLU A 69 2.93 -3.90 -1.61
N PHE A 70 1.92 -4.01 -0.74
CA PHE A 70 1.36 -5.30 -0.33
C PHE A 70 0.91 -6.15 -1.53
N LYS A 71 0.14 -5.58 -2.48
CA LYS A 71 -0.30 -6.31 -3.68
C LYS A 71 0.88 -6.79 -4.53
N ASN A 72 1.88 -5.93 -4.73
CA ASN A 72 3.07 -6.27 -5.51
C ASN A 72 3.90 -7.36 -4.84
N GLU A 73 4.16 -7.26 -3.53
CA GLU A 73 4.88 -8.28 -2.76
C GLU A 73 4.12 -9.61 -2.75
N LEU A 74 2.79 -9.59 -2.70
CA LEU A 74 1.97 -10.80 -2.80
C LEU A 74 2.13 -11.48 -4.17
N ILE A 75 2.20 -10.70 -5.25
CA ILE A 75 2.47 -11.20 -6.61
C ILE A 75 3.90 -11.75 -6.70
N GLU A 76 4.90 -11.04 -6.18
CA GLU A 76 6.31 -11.47 -6.19
C GLU A 76 6.54 -12.77 -5.42
N ASN A 77 5.82 -12.95 -4.31
CA ASN A 77 5.89 -14.16 -3.48
C ASN A 77 5.09 -15.34 -4.04
N SER A 78 4.24 -15.10 -5.04
CA SER A 78 3.39 -16.10 -5.66
C SER A 78 3.28 -15.85 -7.17
N ASN A 79 2.11 -15.39 -7.65
CA ASN A 79 1.89 -14.82 -8.97
C ASN A 79 0.56 -14.04 -8.96
N THR A 80 0.21 -13.40 -10.07
CA THR A 80 -1.03 -12.60 -10.18
C THR A 80 -2.30 -13.41 -9.89
N PHE A 81 -2.36 -14.68 -10.31
CA PHE A 81 -3.53 -15.52 -10.10
C PHE A 81 -3.71 -15.86 -8.61
N ILE A 82 -2.65 -16.33 -7.96
CA ILE A 82 -2.65 -16.68 -6.53
C ILE A 82 -2.90 -15.42 -5.69
N ALA A 83 -2.27 -14.30 -6.03
CA ALA A 83 -2.50 -13.03 -5.34
C ALA A 83 -3.98 -12.61 -5.40
N ASN A 84 -4.63 -12.71 -6.56
CA ASN A 84 -6.05 -12.39 -6.69
C ASN A 84 -6.94 -13.33 -5.86
N ASN A 85 -6.64 -14.63 -5.87
CA ASN A 85 -7.36 -15.60 -5.03
C ASN A 85 -7.23 -15.20 -3.56
N VAL A 86 -6.00 -15.01 -3.08
CA VAL A 86 -5.72 -14.61 -1.69
C VAL A 86 -6.43 -13.30 -1.32
N LEU A 87 -6.48 -12.31 -2.21
CA LEU A 87 -7.23 -11.07 -1.99
C LEU A 87 -8.74 -11.31 -1.84
N GLU A 88 -9.32 -12.18 -2.67
CA GLU A 88 -10.72 -12.58 -2.49
C GLU A 88 -10.93 -13.32 -1.16
N LYS A 89 -9.97 -14.14 -0.71
CA LYS A 89 -10.08 -14.78 0.61
C LYS A 89 -10.06 -13.79 1.76
N ILE A 90 -9.15 -12.82 1.70
CA ILE A 90 -9.06 -11.73 2.68
C ILE A 90 -10.40 -10.98 2.75
N LYS A 91 -11.02 -10.72 1.59
CA LYS A 91 -12.32 -10.07 1.49
C LYS A 91 -13.47 -10.90 2.05
N GLU A 92 -13.53 -12.20 1.73
CA GLU A 92 -14.51 -13.13 2.31
C GLU A 92 -14.40 -13.14 3.83
N HIS A 93 -13.19 -13.31 4.34
CA HIS A 93 -12.90 -13.33 5.77
C HIS A 93 -13.36 -12.02 6.45
N TYR A 94 -13.02 -10.87 5.87
CA TYR A 94 -13.47 -9.57 6.36
C TYR A 94 -14.99 -9.43 6.42
N ILE A 95 -15.70 -9.89 5.40
CA ILE A 95 -17.17 -9.84 5.35
C ILE A 95 -17.78 -10.77 6.40
N ASN A 96 -17.22 -11.97 6.55
CA ASN A 96 -17.71 -12.99 7.47
C ASN A 96 -17.44 -12.66 8.94
N ASN A 97 -16.40 -11.86 9.22
CA ASN A 97 -15.97 -11.47 10.56
C ASN A 97 -16.28 -10.02 10.92
N ASP A 98 -17.53 -9.59 10.64
CA ASP A 98 -18.05 -8.26 11.04
C ASP A 98 -17.17 -7.09 10.59
N LYS A 99 -16.60 -7.17 9.37
CA LYS A 99 -15.72 -6.15 8.80
C LYS A 99 -14.44 -5.96 9.60
N LYS A 100 -13.82 -7.08 10.01
CA LYS A 100 -12.52 -7.11 10.68
C LYS A 100 -11.69 -8.26 10.14
N ILE A 101 -10.37 -8.08 10.16
CA ILE A 101 -9.43 -9.18 9.89
C ILE A 101 -8.96 -9.80 11.22
N ASP A 102 -9.27 -11.07 11.46
CA ASP A 102 -8.60 -11.89 12.46
C ASP A 102 -7.46 -12.65 11.77
N ILE A 103 -6.21 -12.28 12.08
CA ILE A 103 -5.03 -12.83 11.40
C ILE A 103 -4.86 -14.33 11.65
N GLU A 104 -5.18 -14.81 12.85
CA GLU A 104 -5.01 -16.23 13.20
C GLU A 104 -6.06 -17.09 12.50
N GLU A 105 -7.31 -16.62 12.44
CA GLU A 105 -8.37 -17.32 11.71
C GLU A 105 -8.13 -17.26 10.20
N LEU A 106 -7.77 -16.10 9.64
CA LEU A 106 -7.41 -15.96 8.23
C LEU A 106 -6.25 -16.88 7.85
N ARG A 107 -5.23 -16.99 8.71
CA ARG A 107 -4.13 -17.96 8.50
C ARG A 107 -4.66 -19.37 8.43
N PHE A 108 -5.50 -19.76 9.38
CA PHE A 108 -6.08 -21.10 9.43
C PHE A 108 -6.92 -21.39 8.18
N GLU A 109 -7.71 -20.43 7.73
CA GLU A 109 -8.47 -20.54 6.49
C GLU A 109 -7.55 -20.77 5.28
N LEU A 110 -6.55 -19.91 5.08
CA LEU A 110 -5.60 -20.00 3.97
C LEU A 110 -4.79 -21.31 4.01
N PHE A 111 -4.45 -21.79 5.20
CA PHE A 111 -3.69 -23.03 5.36
C PHE A 111 -4.49 -24.26 4.92
N ASN A 112 -5.80 -24.25 5.17
CA ASN A 112 -6.70 -25.35 4.84
C ASN A 112 -7.28 -25.28 3.43
N LEU A 113 -6.94 -24.26 2.64
CA LEU A 113 -7.35 -24.19 1.25
C LEU A 113 -6.68 -25.30 0.44
N ASN A 114 -7.45 -25.83 -0.52
CA ASN A 114 -6.98 -26.86 -1.44
C ASN A 114 -5.69 -26.39 -2.13
N ASN A 115 -4.77 -27.31 -2.41
CA ASN A 115 -3.52 -27.02 -3.12
C ASN A 115 -3.80 -26.29 -4.44
N TYR A 116 -4.90 -26.59 -5.13
CA TYR A 116 -5.32 -25.87 -6.36
C TYR A 116 -5.50 -24.36 -6.17
N TYR A 117 -5.77 -23.89 -4.96
CA TYR A 117 -5.83 -22.47 -4.63
C TYR A 117 -4.47 -21.76 -4.80
N PHE A 118 -3.40 -22.52 -4.62
CA PHE A 118 -2.02 -22.11 -4.76
C PHE A 118 -1.36 -22.76 -5.99
N ILE A 119 -2.17 -23.31 -6.92
CA ILE A 119 -1.70 -23.88 -8.19
C ILE A 119 -2.49 -23.25 -9.32
N GLU A 120 -1.86 -22.29 -9.98
CA GLU A 120 -1.83 -22.27 -11.43
C GLU A 120 -0.60 -21.45 -11.84
N CYS A 121 0.22 -22.05 -12.70
CA CYS A 121 1.45 -21.51 -13.29
C CYS A 121 2.62 -21.29 -12.31
N ALA A 122 3.38 -22.35 -12.07
CA ALA A 122 4.83 -22.20 -12.00
C ALA A 122 5.29 -21.76 -13.41
N ASP A 123 5.12 -20.48 -13.74
CA ASP A 123 5.71 -19.93 -14.95
C ASP A 123 7.25 -20.01 -14.84
N GLU A 124 7.94 -19.94 -15.98
CA GLU A 124 9.41 -20.10 -16.00
C GLU A 124 10.11 -19.10 -15.04
N GLU A 125 9.56 -17.89 -14.85
CA GLU A 125 10.08 -16.87 -13.95
C GLU A 125 9.93 -17.26 -12.46
N PHE A 126 8.78 -17.78 -12.07
CA PHE A 126 8.52 -18.27 -10.71
C PHE A 126 9.35 -19.52 -10.41
N VAL A 127 9.51 -20.39 -11.40
CA VAL A 127 10.38 -21.56 -11.35
C VAL A 127 11.84 -21.16 -11.16
N GLU A 128 12.33 -20.14 -11.85
CA GLU A 128 13.68 -19.60 -11.64
C GLU A 128 13.86 -19.07 -10.20
N LYS A 129 12.88 -18.35 -9.67
CA LYS A 129 12.89 -17.88 -8.25
C LYS A 129 12.87 -19.03 -7.24
N LEU A 130 12.34 -20.20 -7.60
CA LEU A 130 12.40 -21.41 -6.78
C LEU A 130 13.78 -22.09 -6.86
N ASN A 131 14.44 -22.06 -8.02
CA ASN A 131 15.75 -22.68 -8.24
C ASN A 131 16.89 -22.01 -7.43
N ASP A 132 16.76 -20.73 -7.07
CA ASP A 132 17.71 -20.03 -6.18
C ASP A 132 17.75 -20.60 -4.75
N PHE A 133 16.77 -21.42 -4.36
CA PHE A 133 16.67 -22.05 -3.02
C PHE A 133 17.29 -23.46 -2.96
N ASP A 134 18.28 -23.77 -3.80
CA ASP A 134 19.00 -25.06 -3.81
C ASP A 134 18.14 -26.27 -4.28
N MET A 135 17.02 -26.00 -4.97
CA MET A 135 16.08 -27.02 -5.49
C MET A 135 15.95 -26.91 -7.01
N ARG A 136 16.36 -27.91 -7.78
CA ARG A 136 16.27 -27.88 -9.27
C ARG A 136 14.92 -28.33 -9.79
N TYR A 137 14.21 -27.47 -10.51
CA TYR A 137 12.97 -27.78 -11.22
C TYR A 137 13.23 -28.34 -12.61
N ASN A 138 12.57 -29.45 -12.90
CA ASN A 138 12.55 -30.13 -14.19
C ASN A 138 11.24 -29.83 -14.92
N SER A 139 11.32 -28.97 -15.94
CA SER A 139 10.19 -28.54 -16.76
C SER A 139 9.52 -29.65 -17.55
N TYR A 140 10.22 -30.76 -17.83
CA TYR A 140 9.67 -31.90 -18.56
C TYR A 140 8.76 -32.78 -17.71
N THR A 141 8.96 -32.78 -16.39
CA THR A 141 8.22 -33.61 -15.43
C THR A 141 7.35 -32.80 -14.49
N ASN A 142 7.41 -31.46 -14.57
CA ASN A 142 6.79 -30.54 -13.62
C ASN A 142 7.19 -30.88 -12.17
N SER A 143 8.48 -31.18 -11.96
CA SER A 143 8.98 -31.77 -10.71
C SER A 143 10.35 -31.21 -10.28
N LEU A 144 10.53 -30.92 -8.99
CA LEU A 144 11.84 -30.76 -8.33
C LEU A 144 12.44 -32.16 -8.09
N ASP A 145 13.78 -32.32 -8.10
CA ASP A 145 14.62 -33.56 -8.11
C ASP A 145 14.29 -34.75 -7.13
N SER A 146 13.07 -34.94 -6.63
CA SER A 146 12.58 -36.18 -6.03
C SER A 146 11.08 -36.39 -6.34
N GLU A 147 10.80 -37.47 -7.06
CA GLU A 147 9.49 -37.88 -7.62
C GLU A 147 8.32 -37.88 -6.59
N ASP A 148 7.12 -37.55 -7.08
CA ASP A 148 5.79 -37.59 -6.45
C ASP A 148 5.39 -36.51 -5.42
N LYS A 149 6.28 -35.58 -5.04
CA LYS A 149 5.97 -34.53 -4.02
C LYS A 149 5.92 -33.09 -4.53
N THR A 150 6.02 -32.85 -5.83
CA THR A 150 6.50 -31.57 -6.34
C THR A 150 5.45 -30.48 -6.43
N LEU A 151 4.25 -30.81 -6.88
CA LEU A 151 3.13 -29.87 -6.87
C LEU A 151 2.76 -29.50 -5.43
N ASP A 152 2.64 -30.51 -4.55
CA ASP A 152 2.34 -30.33 -3.13
C ASP A 152 3.43 -29.52 -2.41
N THR A 153 4.70 -29.71 -2.77
CA THR A 153 5.82 -28.95 -2.21
C THR A 153 5.79 -27.51 -2.69
N ILE A 154 5.58 -27.26 -3.99
CA ILE A 154 5.45 -25.90 -4.55
C ILE A 154 4.28 -25.17 -3.90
N SER A 155 3.10 -25.80 -3.84
CA SER A 155 1.93 -25.23 -3.18
C SER A 155 2.17 -24.95 -1.70
N SER A 156 2.85 -25.85 -0.99
CA SER A 156 3.16 -25.66 0.43
C SER A 156 4.13 -24.51 0.66
N LEU A 157 5.16 -24.36 -0.19
CA LEU A 157 6.11 -23.26 -0.13
C LEU A 157 5.44 -21.92 -0.45
N THR A 158 4.63 -21.87 -1.52
CA THR A 158 3.88 -20.66 -1.90
C THR A 158 2.91 -20.27 -0.81
N ARG A 159 2.15 -21.22 -0.27
CA ARG A 159 1.24 -21.02 0.87
C ARG A 159 1.98 -20.46 2.07
N TYR A 160 3.15 -21.02 2.41
CA TYR A 160 3.96 -20.53 3.52
C TYR A 160 4.43 -19.09 3.30
N LYS A 161 4.93 -18.74 2.10
CA LYS A 161 5.35 -17.37 1.76
C LYS A 161 4.19 -16.38 1.86
N VAL A 162 3.05 -16.71 1.26
CA VAL A 162 1.83 -15.89 1.30
C VAL A 162 1.37 -15.67 2.74
N ILE A 163 1.25 -16.73 3.54
CA ILE A 163 0.81 -16.63 4.94
C ILE A 163 1.80 -15.78 5.75
N THR A 164 3.10 -16.02 5.60
CA THR A 164 4.14 -15.26 6.31
C THR A 164 4.08 -13.78 5.95
N HIS A 165 3.83 -13.45 4.68
CA HIS A 165 3.68 -12.08 4.23
C HIS A 165 2.42 -11.42 4.84
N ILE A 166 1.29 -12.13 4.88
CA ILE A 166 0.05 -11.66 5.52
C ILE A 166 0.25 -11.42 7.02
N GLU A 167 0.89 -12.34 7.74
CA GLU A 167 1.17 -12.20 9.18
C GLU A 167 2.06 -10.99 9.50
N ARG A 168 2.96 -10.63 8.58
CA ARG A 168 3.84 -9.45 8.72
C ARG A 168 3.19 -8.14 8.29
N THR A 169 2.06 -8.22 7.58
CA THR A 169 1.36 -7.04 7.07
C THR A 169 0.51 -6.44 8.17
N PRO A 170 0.59 -5.10 8.41
CA PRO A 170 -0.28 -4.45 9.37
C PRO A 170 -1.76 -4.70 9.04
N LYS A 171 -2.55 -5.03 10.06
CA LYS A 171 -3.97 -5.36 9.92
C LYS A 171 -4.75 -4.30 9.16
N GLU A 172 -4.43 -3.03 9.38
CA GLU A 172 -5.08 -1.89 8.72
C GLU A 172 -4.89 -1.93 7.20
N ILE A 173 -3.74 -2.42 6.71
CA ILE A 173 -3.49 -2.58 5.28
C ILE A 173 -4.35 -3.72 4.71
N LEU A 174 -4.51 -4.83 5.45
CA LEU A 174 -5.35 -5.96 5.04
C LEU A 174 -6.85 -5.61 5.03
N GLU A 175 -7.30 -4.74 5.95
CA GLU A 175 -8.69 -4.26 5.95
C GLU A 175 -8.96 -3.28 4.80
N LEU A 176 -7.94 -2.53 4.39
CA LEU A 176 -8.08 -1.51 3.36
C LEU A 176 -7.84 -2.04 1.94
N VAL A 177 -6.99 -3.05 1.75
CA VAL A 177 -6.70 -3.65 0.43
C VAL A 177 -7.97 -4.15 -0.29
N ILE A 178 -9.00 -4.52 0.47
CA ILE A 178 -10.30 -5.00 -0.04
C ILE A 178 -11.05 -3.93 -0.83
N ASN A 179 -10.78 -2.65 -0.56
CA ASN A 179 -11.47 -1.50 -1.16
C ASN A 179 -10.75 -0.91 -2.39
N PHE A 180 -9.62 -1.49 -2.81
CA PHE A 180 -8.77 -1.05 -3.90
C PHE A 180 -8.47 -2.19 -4.87
#